data_AF-A0A1G9ZZD6-F1
#
_entry.id   AF-A0A1G9ZZD6-F1
#
_cell.length_a   1.000
_cell.length_b   1.000
_cell.length_c   1.000
_cell.angle_alpha   90.00
_cell.angle_beta   90.00
_cell.angle_gamma   90.00
#
_symmetry.space_group_name_H-M   'P 1'
#
loop_
_entity.id
_entity.type
_entity.pdbx_description
1 polymer ?
#
loop_
_entity_poly.entity_id
_entity_poly.type
_entity_poly.pdbx_seq_one_letter_code
_entity_poly.pdbx_strand_id
1 'polypeptide(L)'
;MDAVTQGSCLCGAVNCQVSTQLNAVTHCHCKKCQKSHGAAFATYASAPISAVNINASLDTRFVAHKQAHSCLESKAAWFCEGSV
;
A
#
# COMPACT_ATOMS: atom_id res chain seq x y z
N MET A 1 -20.79 6.20 9.92
CA MET A 1 -19.75 7.24 10.02
C MET A 1 -18.66 6.83 9.04
N ASP A 2 -18.58 7.50 7.90
CA ASP A 2 -17.63 7.16 6.85
C ASP A 2 -16.20 7.43 7.34
N ALA A 3 -15.43 6.36 7.54
CA ALA A 3 -14.08 6.45 8.06
C ALA A 3 -13.13 6.83 6.94
N VAL A 4 -12.87 8.14 6.78
CA VAL A 4 -11.86 8.65 5.85
C VAL A 4 -10.49 8.56 6.51
N THR A 5 -9.59 7.77 5.93
CA THR A 5 -8.19 7.68 6.37
C THR A 5 -7.32 8.55 5.47
N GLN A 6 -6.51 9.43 6.04
CA GLN A 6 -5.60 10.31 5.31
C GLN A 6 -4.15 10.03 5.70
N GLY A 7 -3.25 10.21 4.74
CA GLY A 7 -1.81 10.12 4.94
C GLY A 7 -1.06 10.96 3.93
N SER A 8 0.17 11.34 4.25
CA SER A 8 1.02 12.12 3.37
C SER A 8 2.47 11.67 3.48
N CYS A 9 3.23 11.88 2.41
CA CYS A 9 4.68 11.72 2.47
C CYS A 9 5.28 12.87 3.29
N LEU A 10 6.36 12.61 4.03
CA LEU A 10 7.05 13.63 4.82
C LEU A 10 7.58 14.81 3.99
N CYS A 11 7.79 14.63 2.68
CA CYS A 11 8.16 15.72 1.80
C CYS A 11 6.99 16.67 1.45
N GLY A 12 5.75 16.32 1.82
CA GLY A 12 4.54 17.10 1.53
C GLY A 12 4.02 17.00 0.08
N ALA A 13 4.84 16.50 -0.84
CA ALA A 13 4.50 16.43 -2.27
C ALA A 13 3.43 15.37 -2.60
N VAL A 14 3.17 14.40 -1.71
CA VAL A 14 2.21 13.32 -1.94
C VAL A 14 1.20 13.27 -0.81
N ASN A 15 -0.08 13.30 -1.16
CA ASN A 15 -1.22 13.18 -0.25
C ASN A 15 -2.10 12.02 -0.71
N CYS A 16 -2.41 11.12 0.20
CA CYS A 16 -3.24 9.94 -0.02
C CYS A 16 -4.49 10.04 0.85
N GLN A 17 -5.65 9.80 0.27
CA GLN A 17 -6.93 9.72 0.96
C GLN A 17 -7.62 8.41 0.61
N VAL A 18 -8.15 7.74 1.62
CA VAL A 18 -8.95 6.52 1.49
C VAL A 18 -10.33 6.82 2.06
N SER A 19 -11.35 6.79 1.20
CA SER A 19 -12.72 7.18 1.55
C SER A 19 -13.56 6.05 2.14
N THR A 20 -12.95 4.88 2.37
CA THR A 20 -13.60 3.71 2.96
C THR A 20 -12.81 3.22 4.16
N GLN A 21 -13.48 2.46 5.01
CA GLN A 21 -12.80 1.70 6.04
C GLN A 21 -11.81 0.71 5.40
N LEU A 22 -10.63 0.59 6.01
CA LEU A 22 -9.60 -0.34 5.54
C LEU A 22 -10.06 -1.78 5.79
N ASN A 23 -9.95 -2.63 4.77
CA ASN A 23 -10.44 -4.00 4.80
C ASN A 23 -9.56 -4.91 5.68
N ALA A 24 -8.24 -4.71 5.62
CA ALA A 24 -7.27 -5.41 6.47
C ALA A 24 -6.09 -4.50 6.76
N VAL A 25 -5.56 -4.56 7.98
CA VAL A 25 -4.31 -3.93 8.39
C VAL A 25 -3.41 -4.99 8.99
N THR A 26 -2.19 -5.13 8.46
CA THR A 26 -1.26 -6.21 8.83
C THR A 26 0.14 -5.68 9.05
N HIS A 27 0.81 -6.17 10.10
CA HIS A 27 2.25 -5.98 10.29
C HIS A 27 3.01 -7.21 9.77
N CYS A 28 3.79 -7.01 8.70
CA CYS A 28 4.62 -8.06 8.12
C CYS A 28 6.02 -8.04 8.74
N HIS A 29 6.41 -9.15 9.34
CA HIS A 29 7.70 -9.34 10.00
C HIS A 29 8.72 -10.11 9.14
N CYS A 30 8.44 -10.36 7.86
CA CYS A 30 9.38 -11.09 7.02
C CYS A 30 10.66 -10.27 6.77
N LYS A 31 11.80 -10.95 6.58
CA LYS A 31 13.10 -10.28 6.40
C LYS A 31 13.14 -9.33 5.19
N LYS A 32 12.38 -9.62 4.14
CA LYS A 32 12.27 -8.74 2.96
C LYS A 32 11.61 -7.41 3.31
N CYS A 33 10.49 -7.44 4.03
CA CYS A 33 9.77 -6.24 4.44
C CYS A 33 10.57 -5.42 5.46
N GLN A 34 11.21 -6.09 6.43
CA GLN A 34 12.13 -5.44 7.37
C GLN A 34 13.24 -4.67 6.64
N LYS A 35 13.92 -5.33 5.68
CA LYS A 35 14.99 -4.71 4.89
C LYS A 35 14.49 -3.57 4.01
N SER A 36 13.35 -3.72 3.36
CA SER A 36 12.81 -2.70 2.44
C SER A 36 12.34 -1.44 3.17
N HIS A 37 11.80 -1.58 4.38
CA HIS A 37 11.31 -0.45 5.17
C HIS A 37 12.34 0.08 6.19
N GLY A 38 13.46 -0.64 6.41
CA GLY A 38 14.44 -0.29 7.43
C GLY A 38 13.89 -0.34 8.86
N ALA A 39 12.88 -1.18 9.12
CA ALA A 39 12.13 -1.24 10.37
C ALA A 39 11.90 -2.68 10.84
N ALA A 40 11.45 -2.87 12.09
CA ALA A 40 11.16 -4.20 12.66
C ALA A 40 10.01 -4.93 11.95
N PHE A 41 9.13 -4.18 11.27
CA PHE A 41 8.04 -4.69 10.43
C PHE A 41 7.63 -3.63 9.41
N ALA A 42 6.90 -4.07 8.39
CA ALA A 42 6.18 -3.17 7.49
C ALA A 42 4.68 -3.24 7.79
N THR A 43 4.01 -2.10 7.82
CA THR A 43 2.56 -2.02 7.97
C THR A 43 1.91 -1.90 6.60
N TYR A 44 0.97 -2.79 6.31
CA TYR A 44 0.17 -2.77 5.09
C TYR A 44 -1.30 -2.58 5.44
N ALA A 45 -2.01 -1.88 4.56
CA ALA A 45 -3.45 -1.77 4.61
C ALA A 45 -4.05 -2.03 3.22
N SER A 46 -5.23 -2.64 3.17
CA SER A 46 -5.95 -2.89 1.93
C SER A 46 -7.24 -2.08 1.84
N ALA A 47 -7.50 -1.53 0.66
CA ALA A 47 -8.74 -0.81 0.32
C ALA A 47 -9.06 -1.04 -1.16
N PRO A 48 -10.33 -0.91 -1.57
CA PRO A 48 -10.70 -0.89 -2.98
C PRO A 48 -9.99 0.26 -3.71
N ILE A 49 -9.45 0.00 -4.90
CA ILE A 49 -8.73 1.05 -5.66
C ILE A 49 -9.62 2.26 -6.00
N SER A 50 -10.93 2.04 -6.18
CA SER A 50 -11.93 3.09 -6.40
C SER A 50 -12.10 4.03 -5.21
N ALA A 51 -11.70 3.60 -4.01
CA ALA A 51 -11.78 4.37 -2.78
C ALA A 51 -10.47 5.09 -2.42
N VAL A 52 -9.41 4.92 -3.22
CA VAL A 52 -8.09 5.52 -2.97
C VAL A 52 -7.86 6.68 -3.93
N ASN A 53 -7.62 7.86 -3.38
CA ASN A 53 -7.23 9.04 -4.13
C ASN A 53 -5.81 9.47 -3.75
N ILE A 54 -4.91 9.57 -4.74
CA ILE A 54 -3.52 9.98 -4.52
C ILE A 54 -3.28 11.26 -5.33
N ASN A 55 -2.98 12.34 -4.61
CA ASN A 55 -2.58 13.61 -5.18
C ASN A 55 -1.09 13.78 -5.00
N ALA A 56 -0.35 13.90 -6.11
CA ALA A 56 1.10 14.11 -6.10
C ALA A 56 1.46 15.37 -6.89
N SER A 57 2.20 16.27 -6.27
CA SER A 57 2.82 17.44 -6.90
C SER A 57 4.33 17.17 -7.00
N LEU A 58 4.68 16.28 -7.93
CA LEU A 58 6.06 15.91 -8.22
C LEU A 58 6.34 16.28 -9.69
N ASP A 59 7.56 16.76 -9.97
CA ASP A 59 8.02 17.02 -11.34
C ASP A 59 7.99 15.72 -12.18
N THR A 60 8.27 14.59 -11.53
CA THR A 60 8.10 13.25 -12.10
C THR A 60 6.72 12.70 -11.79
N ARG A 61 6.02 12.20 -12.82
CA ARG A 61 4.73 11.52 -12.66
C ARG A 61 4.85 10.35 -11.69
N PHE A 62 4.01 10.34 -10.65
CA PHE A 62 3.85 9.18 -9.79
C PHE A 62 3.17 8.04 -10.58
N VAL A 63 3.89 6.95 -10.80
CA VAL A 63 3.36 5.73 -11.40
C VAL A 63 3.17 4.72 -10.27
N ALA A 64 1.91 4.49 -9.88
CA ALA A 64 1.58 3.45 -8.92
C ALA A 64 1.82 2.07 -9.56
N HIS A 65 2.96 1.47 -9.29
CA HIS A 65 3.22 0.08 -9.68
C HIS A 65 2.51 -0.86 -8.69
N LYS A 66 1.81 -1.85 -9.22
CA LYS A 66 1.27 -2.93 -8.39
C LYS A 66 2.44 -3.65 -7.73
N GLN A 67 2.54 -3.54 -6.41
CA GLN A 67 3.57 -4.25 -5.65
C GLN A 67 3.15 -5.72 -5.54
N ALA A 68 3.59 -6.54 -6.49
CA ALA A 68 3.44 -7.99 -6.42
C ALA A 68 4.55 -8.54 -5.51
N HIS A 69 4.21 -8.83 -4.26
CA HIS A 69 5.09 -9.59 -3.37
C HIS A 69 4.86 -11.08 -3.65
N SER A 70 5.78 -11.71 -4.40
CA SER A 70 5.85 -13.16 -4.49
C SER A 70 6.76 -13.69 -3.39
N CYS A 71 6.29 -14.72 -2.66
CA CYS A 71 7.16 -15.48 -1.78
C CYS A 71 8.15 -16.28 -2.64
N LEU A 72 9.47 -16.15 -2.42
CA LEU A 72 10.47 -16.83 -3.24
C LEU A 72 10.37 -18.37 -3.14
N GLU A 73 9.98 -18.87 -1.97
CA GLU A 73 9.85 -20.32 -1.71
C GLU A 73 8.55 -20.92 -2.24
N SER A 74 7.47 -20.14 -2.35
CA SER A 74 6.15 -20.65 -2.78
C SER A 74 5.68 -20.12 -4.13
N LYS A 75 6.37 -19.13 -4.74
CA LYS A 75 5.96 -18.36 -5.93
C LYS A 75 4.52 -17.82 -5.91
N ALA A 76 3.80 -17.96 -4.80
CA ALA A 76 2.43 -17.49 -4.65
C ALA A 76 2.45 -15.96 -4.62
N ALA A 77 1.75 -15.34 -5.56
CA ALA A 77 1.42 -13.94 -5.51
C ALA A 77 0.32 -13.77 -4.46
N TRP A 78 0.65 -13.22 -3.29
CA TRP A 78 -0.33 -13.03 -2.21
C TRP A 78 -1.44 -12.04 -2.57
N PHE A 79 -1.33 -11.33 -3.70
CA PHE A 79 -2.31 -10.35 -4.15
C PHE A 79 -2.45 -10.32 -5.68
N CYS A 80 -2.97 -11.40 -6.24
CA CYS A 80 -3.57 -11.36 -7.57
C CYS A 80 -4.56 -12.50 -7.72
N GLU A 81 -5.81 -12.29 -7.31
CA GLU A 81 -6.95 -12.98 -7.93
C GLU A 81 -8.22 -12.18 -7.67
N GLY A 82 -8.56 -11.33 -8.63
CA GLY A 82 -9.94 -10.98 -8.89
C GLY A 82 -10.40 -11.81 -10.08
N SER A 83 -11.52 -12.51 -9.91
CA SER A 83 -12.64 -12.53 -10.87
C SER A 83 -12.27 -12.38 -12.35
N VAL A 84 -12.09 -13.50 -13.04
CA VAL A 84 -12.97 -14.07 -14.09
C VAL A 84 -12.52 -15.50 -14.37
#